data_AF-A0A2A2AAB0-F1
#
_entry.id   AF-A0A2A2AAB0-F1
#
_cell.length_a   1.000
_cell.length_b   1.000
_cell.length_c   1.000
_cell.angle_alpha   90.00
_cell.angle_beta   90.00
_cell.angle_gamma   90.00
#
_symmetry.space_group_name_H-M   'P 1'
#
loop_
_entity.id
_entity.type
_entity.pdbx_description
1 polymer ?
#
loop_
_entity_poly.entity_id
_entity_poly.type
_entity_poly.pdbx_seq_one_letter_code
_entity_poly.pdbx_strand_id
1 'polypeptide(L)'
;MPALTLSQLPQHLTQRLAPLYVLHGDEPLLEQEALDALRAAARAQGFTERSAFVGSATQFDWSQVLAASASQSLFAQRQIVEIRLPTGKPGKEGAQVLQQLAEQAAASGPSADATLLIVLLPRADRSMQQTPWFAAMEQAGVVLRIDPVARRDMPAWLAQRLKAQGQSVASGEEGLQTLAFFTECVEGNLMAAHQEVQKLGLLYPPGVLSREQIEASVLNVARYSLQDLSEAILSGQTLRSQRVLAALLAEGEAAVRLHGVLAGDILSLYRARQALDDGAPMPQALRLARAWGPKEKLLERLLPKLRLPALARLLQSAHVVDGICKGLKHPAWPQDAPAALQRLGMQMCRLAHSAR
;
A
#
# COMPACT_ATOMS: atom_id res chain seq x y z
N MET A 1 -4.42 9.97 21.38
CA MET A 1 -5.65 10.47 20.72
C MET A 1 -5.92 9.60 19.50
N PRO A 2 -7.17 9.43 19.01
CA PRO A 2 -7.38 8.66 17.78
C PRO A 2 -6.58 9.29 16.65
N ALA A 3 -5.87 8.47 15.87
CA ALA A 3 -5.08 8.92 14.73
C ALA A 3 -5.99 9.66 13.73
N LEU A 4 -5.54 10.82 13.25
CA LEU A 4 -6.25 11.57 12.24
C LEU A 4 -6.25 10.75 10.94
N THR A 5 -7.39 10.69 10.25
CA THR A 5 -7.46 10.05 8.91
C THR A 5 -7.27 11.08 7.81
N LEU A 6 -6.78 10.65 6.63
CA LEU A 6 -6.52 11.55 5.51
C LEU A 6 -7.77 12.36 5.07
N SER A 7 -8.95 11.75 5.11
CA SER A 7 -10.21 12.43 4.77
C SER A 7 -10.59 13.55 5.76
N GLN A 8 -10.10 13.47 7.00
CA GLN A 8 -10.34 14.49 8.04
C GLN A 8 -9.30 15.62 8.00
N LEU A 9 -8.19 15.44 7.26
CA LEU A 9 -7.10 16.41 7.21
C LEU A 9 -7.56 17.81 6.74
N PRO A 10 -8.36 17.97 5.66
CA PRO A 10 -8.81 19.30 5.25
C PRO A 10 -9.59 20.04 6.34
N GLN A 11 -10.53 19.36 7.01
CA GLN A 11 -11.29 19.94 8.12
C GLN A 11 -10.39 20.29 9.31
N HIS A 12 -9.45 19.42 9.65
CA HIS A 12 -8.48 19.67 10.71
C HIS A 12 -7.66 20.95 10.42
N LEU A 13 -7.16 21.11 9.20
CA LEU A 13 -6.34 22.27 8.81
C LEU A 13 -7.11 23.59 8.79
N THR A 14 -8.43 23.57 8.61
CA THR A 14 -9.26 24.78 8.78
C THR A 14 -9.41 25.20 10.24
N GLN A 15 -9.34 24.26 11.18
CA GLN A 15 -9.50 24.53 12.61
C GLN A 15 -8.17 24.91 13.25
N ARG A 16 -7.10 24.17 12.95
CA ARG A 16 -5.77 24.40 13.51
C ARG A 16 -4.68 23.76 12.64
N LEU A 17 -3.52 24.41 12.62
CA LEU A 17 -2.28 23.83 12.10
C LEU A 17 -1.40 23.47 13.30
N ALA A 18 -1.29 22.17 13.61
CA ALA A 18 -0.47 21.68 14.71
C ALA A 18 1.03 21.94 14.43
N PRO A 19 1.87 22.09 15.46
CA PRO A 19 3.32 22.34 15.28
C PRO A 19 4.07 21.14 14.70
N LEU A 20 3.53 19.91 14.84
CA LEU A 20 4.15 18.67 14.40
C LEU A 20 3.13 17.75 13.71
N TYR A 21 3.51 17.25 12.53
CA TYR A 21 2.81 16.19 11.82
C TYR A 21 3.74 15.01 11.52
N VAL A 22 3.29 13.79 11.79
CA VAL A 22 3.97 12.55 11.39
C VAL A 22 3.10 11.83 10.37
N LEU A 23 3.58 11.72 9.14
CA LEU A 23 2.94 10.99 8.05
C LEU A 23 3.64 9.64 7.91
N HIS A 24 2.87 8.56 7.93
CA HIS A 24 3.42 7.23 7.68
C HIS A 24 2.50 6.38 6.81
N GLY A 25 3.06 5.74 5.79
CA GLY A 25 2.29 4.96 4.84
C GLY A 25 3.10 4.44 3.67
N ASP A 26 2.43 3.66 2.82
CA ASP A 26 3.05 3.04 1.64
C ASP A 26 2.30 3.42 0.34
N GLU A 27 1.48 4.48 0.35
CA GLU A 27 0.73 4.95 -0.81
C GLU A 27 1.20 6.36 -1.25
N PRO A 28 2.08 6.44 -2.28
CA PRO A 28 2.76 7.68 -2.66
C PRO A 28 1.84 8.84 -3.03
N LEU A 29 0.74 8.57 -3.76
CA LEU A 29 -0.18 9.63 -4.17
C LEU A 29 -0.82 10.30 -2.94
N LEU A 30 -1.33 9.49 -2.02
CA LEU A 30 -2.03 10.00 -0.84
C LEU A 30 -1.08 10.70 0.13
N GLU A 31 0.17 10.25 0.22
CA GLU A 31 1.21 10.94 0.97
C GLU A 31 1.52 12.32 0.37
N GLN A 32 1.66 12.40 -0.95
CA GLN A 32 1.89 13.66 -1.64
C GLN A 32 0.72 14.63 -1.43
N GLU A 33 -0.52 14.17 -1.57
CA GLU A 33 -1.72 15.00 -1.36
C GLU A 33 -1.81 15.52 0.08
N ALA A 34 -1.50 14.68 1.08
CA ALA A 34 -1.46 15.09 2.48
C ALA A 34 -0.42 16.18 2.72
N LEU A 35 0.78 15.98 2.16
CA LEU A 35 1.90 16.91 2.29
C LEU A 35 1.63 18.24 1.59
N ASP A 36 1.01 18.21 0.41
CA ASP A 36 0.63 19.42 -0.33
C ASP A 36 -0.49 20.19 0.38
N ALA A 37 -1.45 19.50 0.99
CA ALA A 37 -2.46 20.14 1.84
C ALA A 37 -1.84 20.83 3.07
N LEU A 38 -0.89 20.19 3.75
CA LEU A 38 -0.16 20.77 4.88
C LEU A 38 0.63 22.00 4.47
N ARG A 39 1.37 21.92 3.35
CA ARG A 39 2.14 23.04 2.80
C ARG A 39 1.23 24.21 2.41
N ALA A 40 0.09 23.94 1.79
CA ALA A 40 -0.86 24.97 1.40
C ALA A 40 -1.43 25.69 2.64
N ALA A 41 -1.84 24.94 3.67
CA ALA A 41 -2.33 25.51 4.92
C ALA A 41 -1.24 26.32 5.66
N ALA A 42 -0.01 25.83 5.69
CA ALA A 42 1.12 26.52 6.28
C ALA A 42 1.43 27.84 5.55
N ARG A 43 1.49 27.82 4.20
CA ARG A 43 1.71 29.05 3.41
C ARG A 43 0.62 30.08 3.63
N ALA A 44 -0.64 29.66 3.75
CA ALA A 44 -1.76 30.55 4.07
C ALA A 44 -1.61 31.21 5.46
N GLN A 45 -0.83 30.62 6.37
CA GLN A 45 -0.50 31.15 7.69
C GLN A 45 0.88 31.84 7.73
N GLY A 46 1.48 32.15 6.58
CA GLY A 46 2.72 32.91 6.49
C GLY A 46 4.01 32.09 6.61
N PHE A 47 3.95 30.76 6.55
CA PHE A 47 5.13 29.89 6.47
C PHE A 47 5.71 29.93 5.05
N THR A 48 6.70 30.78 4.82
CA THR A 48 7.28 31.07 3.50
C THR A 48 8.54 30.26 3.21
N GLU A 49 9.30 29.91 4.23
CA GLU A 49 10.54 29.14 4.09
C GLU A 49 10.30 27.63 4.20
N ARG A 50 11.11 26.84 3.49
CA ARG A 50 11.04 25.38 3.52
C ARG A 50 12.43 24.76 3.49
N SER A 51 12.73 23.98 4.51
CA SER A 51 13.93 23.16 4.63
C SER A 51 13.52 21.69 4.56
N ALA A 52 14.03 20.93 3.58
CA ALA A 52 13.68 19.53 3.38
C ALA A 52 14.92 18.65 3.45
N PHE A 53 14.87 17.65 4.33
CA PHE A 53 15.96 16.74 4.61
C PHE A 53 15.52 15.31 4.28
N VAL A 54 16.29 14.62 3.43
CA VAL A 54 15.99 13.25 2.97
C VAL A 54 17.23 12.39 3.13
N GLY A 55 17.13 11.26 3.80
CA GLY A 55 18.25 10.31 3.87
C GLY A 55 18.05 9.20 4.88
N SER A 56 19.04 8.29 4.94
CA SER A 56 19.13 7.25 5.96
C SER A 56 19.91 7.75 7.16
N ALA A 57 19.76 7.09 8.32
CA ALA A 57 20.50 7.42 9.55
C ALA A 57 22.02 7.63 9.37
N THR A 58 22.65 6.97 8.40
CA THR A 58 24.09 7.06 8.11
C THR A 58 24.49 8.23 7.21
N GLN A 59 23.55 8.80 6.46
CA GLN A 59 23.76 9.89 5.50
C GLN A 59 23.14 11.21 5.97
N PHE A 60 22.36 11.15 7.05
CA PHE A 60 21.56 12.26 7.52
C PHE A 60 22.35 13.14 8.47
N ASP A 61 22.53 14.42 8.12
CA ASP A 61 23.14 15.40 9.01
C ASP A 61 22.07 15.98 9.95
N TRP A 62 21.95 15.38 11.13
CA TRP A 62 20.99 15.79 12.15
C TRP A 62 21.28 17.18 12.73
N SER A 63 22.52 17.67 12.61
CA SER A 63 22.89 19.01 13.08
C SER A 63 22.22 20.10 12.25
N GLN A 64 22.10 19.90 10.93
CA GLN A 64 21.40 20.83 10.04
C GLN A 64 19.90 20.87 10.31
N VAL A 65 19.31 19.75 10.71
CA VAL A 65 17.89 19.68 11.07
C VAL A 65 17.60 20.49 12.33
N LEU A 66 18.44 20.33 13.37
CA LEU A 66 18.33 21.13 14.59
C LEU A 66 18.55 22.62 14.32
N ALA A 67 19.51 22.96 13.44
CA ALA A 67 19.74 24.35 13.05
C ALA A 67 18.54 24.95 12.31
N ALA A 68 17.90 24.19 11.41
CA ALA A 68 16.69 24.62 10.73
C ALA A 68 15.50 24.76 11.68
N SER A 69 15.36 23.88 12.69
CA SER A 69 14.24 23.97 13.64
C SER A 69 14.41 25.08 14.68
N ALA A 70 15.65 25.52 14.95
CA ALA A 70 16.00 26.55 15.93
C ALA A 70 15.72 27.98 15.42
N SER A 71 14.47 28.27 15.05
CA SER A 71 14.03 29.60 14.64
C SER A 71 13.51 30.39 15.85
N GLN A 72 14.41 30.89 16.70
CA GLN A 72 14.05 31.64 17.92
C GLN A 72 14.04 33.17 17.76
N SER A 73 14.17 33.70 16.54
CA SER A 73 14.09 35.15 16.34
C SER A 73 12.63 35.62 16.25
N LEU A 74 12.29 36.68 16.99
CA LEU A 74 11.00 37.41 16.86
C LEU A 74 10.78 37.99 15.45
N PHE A 75 11.84 38.05 14.63
CA PHE A 75 11.83 38.47 13.24
C PHE A 75 12.09 37.30 12.27
N ALA A 76 12.16 36.06 12.77
CA ALA A 76 12.39 34.91 11.92
C ALA A 76 11.18 34.69 11.01
N GLN A 77 11.44 34.37 9.75
CA GLN A 77 10.40 33.92 8.86
C GLN A 77 9.86 32.58 9.38
N ARG A 78 8.54 32.42 9.34
CA ARG A 78 7.91 31.14 9.66
C ARG A 78 8.37 30.11 8.64
N GLN A 79 8.75 28.93 9.10
CA GLN A 79 9.37 27.93 8.24
C GLN A 79 8.79 26.53 8.41
N ILE A 80 8.85 25.76 7.32
CA ILE A 80 8.47 24.35 7.26
C ILE A 80 9.74 23.52 7.27
N VAL A 81 9.88 22.62 8.24
CA VAL A 81 10.97 21.65 8.31
C VAL A 81 10.39 20.26 7.97
N GLU A 82 10.82 19.70 6.84
CA GLU A 82 10.41 18.38 6.38
C GLU A 82 11.55 17.37 6.57
N ILE A 83 11.28 16.27 7.26
CA ILE A 83 12.22 15.18 7.49
C ILE A 83 11.64 13.93 6.84
N ARG A 84 12.30 13.38 5.81
CA ARG A 84 11.93 12.11 5.21
C ARG A 84 12.95 11.04 5.55
N LEU A 85 12.48 9.96 6.16
CA LEU A 85 13.29 8.79 6.51
C LEU A 85 12.81 7.57 5.69
N PRO A 86 13.39 7.29 4.51
CA PRO A 86 12.92 6.21 3.63
C PRO A 86 12.92 4.82 4.27
N THR A 87 13.84 4.58 5.21
CA THR A 87 13.92 3.30 5.94
C THR A 87 13.08 3.28 7.21
N GLY A 88 12.51 4.42 7.62
CA GLY A 88 11.82 4.64 8.89
C GLY A 88 12.71 4.53 10.13
N LYS A 89 14.02 4.35 9.95
CA LYS A 89 14.97 4.16 11.05
C LYS A 89 15.88 5.38 11.18
N PRO A 90 15.69 6.23 12.21
CA PRO A 90 16.51 7.43 12.41
C PRO A 90 17.89 7.14 13.03
N GLY A 91 18.15 5.92 13.51
CA GLY A 91 19.37 5.59 14.26
C GLY A 91 19.34 6.18 15.68
N LYS A 92 20.46 6.04 16.42
CA LYS A 92 20.54 6.49 17.82
C LYS A 92 20.52 8.02 17.95
N GLU A 93 21.35 8.70 17.16
CA GLU A 93 21.43 10.16 17.13
C GLU A 93 20.11 10.78 16.65
N GLY A 94 19.58 10.31 15.53
CA GLY A 94 18.30 10.78 15.01
C GLY A 94 17.13 10.54 15.97
N ALA A 95 17.10 9.41 16.67
CA ALA A 95 16.06 9.17 17.67
C ALA A 95 16.11 10.20 18.82
N GLN A 96 17.30 10.69 19.21
CA GLN A 96 17.44 11.74 20.21
C GLN A 96 17.03 13.11 19.65
N VAL A 97 17.42 13.41 18.42
CA VAL A 97 17.03 14.66 17.74
C VAL A 97 15.51 14.74 17.57
N LEU A 98 14.85 13.67 17.09
CA LEU A 98 13.40 13.65 16.94
C LEU A 98 12.66 13.84 18.28
N GLN A 99 13.17 13.27 19.38
CA GLN A 99 12.59 13.52 20.72
C GLN A 99 12.70 14.99 21.12
N GLN A 100 13.88 15.59 20.93
CA GLN A 100 14.08 17.01 21.23
C GLN A 100 13.17 17.91 20.40
N LEU A 101 13.01 17.60 19.11
CA LEU A 101 12.09 18.32 18.22
C LEU A 101 10.63 18.15 18.65
N ALA A 102 10.23 16.97 19.14
CA ALA A 102 8.90 16.75 19.71
C ALA A 102 8.66 17.63 20.94
N GLU A 103 9.64 17.71 21.85
CA GLU A 103 9.57 18.56 23.03
C GLU A 103 9.43 20.05 22.66
N GLN A 104 10.20 20.52 21.66
CA GLN A 104 10.10 21.89 21.15
C GLN A 104 8.73 22.18 20.53
N ALA A 105 8.19 21.24 19.76
CA ALA A 105 6.85 21.37 19.18
C ALA A 105 5.77 21.43 20.27
N ALA A 106 5.86 20.57 21.29
CA ALA A 106 4.93 20.56 22.42
C ALA A 106 4.98 21.87 23.23
N ALA A 107 6.18 22.44 23.41
CA ALA A 107 6.36 23.72 24.11
C ALA A 107 5.77 24.93 23.36
N SER A 108 5.62 24.83 22.04
CA SER A 108 5.04 25.89 21.19
C SER A 108 3.50 26.00 21.31
N GLY A 109 2.86 25.09 22.05
CA GLY A 109 1.42 25.07 22.26
C GLY A 109 0.65 24.32 21.16
N PRO A 110 -0.69 24.47 21.11
CA PRO A 110 -1.55 23.64 20.27
C PRO A 110 -1.50 23.98 18.76
N SER A 111 -0.89 25.11 18.39
CA SER A 111 -0.78 25.60 17.01
C SER A 111 0.66 25.97 16.69
N ALA A 112 1.07 25.75 15.45
CA ALA A 112 2.39 26.16 14.96
C ALA A 112 2.53 27.68 15.00
N ASP A 113 3.61 28.19 15.60
CA ASP A 113 3.91 29.62 15.62
C ASP A 113 5.05 29.99 14.67
N ALA A 114 6.27 29.53 14.94
CA ALA A 114 7.45 29.84 14.12
C ALA A 114 7.86 28.69 13.17
N THR A 115 7.72 27.44 13.64
CA THR A 115 8.21 26.25 12.92
C THR A 115 7.09 25.21 12.80
N LEU A 116 6.86 24.73 11.58
CA LEU A 116 6.04 23.57 11.30
C LEU A 116 6.95 22.38 11.00
N LEU A 117 6.89 21.34 11.83
CA LEU A 117 7.65 20.11 11.63
C LEU A 117 6.79 19.04 10.96
N ILE A 118 7.29 18.47 9.86
CA ILE A 118 6.63 17.37 9.15
C ILE A 118 7.63 16.21 9.02
N VAL A 119 7.27 15.04 9.55
CA VAL A 119 8.09 13.83 9.46
C VAL A 119 7.40 12.80 8.59
N LEU A 120 8.08 12.33 7.55
CA LEU A 120 7.59 11.36 6.58
C LEU A 120 8.34 10.03 6.75
N LEU A 121 7.57 8.98 6.99
CA LEU A 121 8.05 7.64 7.26
C LEU A 121 7.38 6.63 6.30
N PRO A 122 8.03 5.50 5.98
CA PRO A 122 7.29 4.34 5.48
C PRO A 122 6.27 3.89 6.55
N ARG A 123 5.39 2.96 6.20
CA ARG A 123 4.41 2.44 7.16
C ARG A 123 5.06 1.99 8.46
N ALA A 124 4.74 2.71 9.54
CA ALA A 124 5.22 2.42 10.88
C ALA A 124 4.63 1.10 11.38
N ASP A 125 5.47 0.09 11.54
CA ASP A 125 5.08 -1.18 12.15
C ASP A 125 4.96 -1.06 13.68
N ARG A 126 4.47 -2.12 14.33
CA ARG A 126 4.30 -2.15 15.80
C ARG A 126 5.62 -1.95 16.55
N SER A 127 6.75 -2.37 15.98
CA SER A 127 8.05 -2.23 16.62
C SER A 127 8.51 -0.77 16.63
N MET A 128 8.28 -0.07 15.52
CA MET A 128 8.57 1.36 15.38
C MET A 128 7.66 2.19 16.29
N GLN A 129 6.37 1.90 16.31
CA GLN A 129 5.40 2.64 17.14
C GLN A 129 5.67 2.52 18.64
N GLN A 130 6.34 1.45 19.08
CA GLN A 130 6.72 1.23 20.49
C GLN A 130 8.04 1.91 20.88
N THR A 131 8.73 2.55 19.93
CA THR A 131 10.00 3.23 20.25
C THR A 131 9.74 4.54 21.00
N PRO A 132 10.65 4.95 21.91
CA PRO A 132 10.49 6.20 22.67
C PRO A 132 10.39 7.44 21.78
N TRP A 133 11.13 7.48 20.67
CA TRP A 133 11.10 8.63 19.76
C TRP A 133 9.77 8.76 19.02
N PHE A 134 9.16 7.64 18.60
CA PHE A 134 7.86 7.68 17.94
C PHE A 134 6.76 8.09 18.94
N ALA A 135 6.82 7.55 20.17
CA ALA A 135 5.89 7.91 21.24
C ALA A 135 5.96 9.41 21.59
N ALA A 136 7.16 9.99 21.65
CA ALA A 136 7.34 11.43 21.89
C ALA A 136 6.69 12.27 20.77
N MET A 137 6.88 11.89 19.51
CA MET A 137 6.30 12.58 18.36
C MET A 137 4.77 12.45 18.30
N GLU A 138 4.24 11.28 18.64
CA GLU A 138 2.79 11.04 18.73
C GLU A 138 2.13 11.87 19.83
N GLN A 139 2.82 12.08 20.96
CA GLN A 139 2.33 12.91 22.06
C GLN A 139 2.39 14.41 21.74
N ALA A 140 3.41 14.85 21.02
CA ALA A 140 3.64 16.26 20.71
C ALA A 140 2.86 16.78 19.49
N GLY A 141 2.34 15.90 18.63
CA GLY A 141 1.78 16.28 17.33
C GLY A 141 0.63 15.42 16.83
N VAL A 142 0.38 15.51 15.53
CA VAL A 142 -0.67 14.76 14.83
C VAL A 142 -0.04 13.66 14.00
N VAL A 143 -0.43 12.41 14.26
CA VAL A 143 -0.03 11.26 13.44
C VAL A 143 -1.11 10.98 12.40
N LEU A 144 -0.70 10.96 11.13
CA LEU A 144 -1.52 10.65 9.97
C LEU A 144 -1.05 9.32 9.37
N ARG A 145 -1.91 8.30 9.52
CA ARG A 145 -1.70 7.01 8.86
C ARG A 145 -2.28 7.04 7.45
N ILE A 146 -1.45 6.73 6.48
CA ILE A 146 -1.81 6.70 5.06
C ILE A 146 -1.77 5.25 4.59
N ASP A 147 -2.94 4.62 4.57
CA ASP A 147 -3.09 3.27 4.04
C ASP A 147 -3.39 3.30 2.54
N PRO A 148 -2.91 2.32 1.76
CA PRO A 148 -3.33 2.13 0.37
C PRO A 148 -4.83 1.96 0.23
N VAL A 149 -5.39 2.40 -0.89
CA VAL A 149 -6.80 2.18 -1.23
C VAL A 149 -6.97 0.71 -1.60
N ALA A 150 -7.73 -0.04 -0.78
CA ALA A 150 -7.98 -1.43 -1.08
C ALA A 150 -8.81 -1.56 -2.36
N ARG A 151 -8.57 -2.63 -3.13
CA ARG A 151 -9.26 -2.88 -4.42
C ARG A 151 -10.79 -2.79 -4.33
N ARG A 152 -11.38 -3.25 -3.23
CA ARG A 152 -12.84 -3.19 -2.99
C ARG A 152 -13.36 -1.76 -2.83
N ASP A 153 -12.51 -0.83 -2.40
CA ASP A 153 -12.84 0.57 -2.11
C ASP A 153 -12.51 1.48 -3.32
N MET A 154 -11.79 0.96 -4.33
CA MET A 154 -11.41 1.67 -5.56
C MET A 154 -12.61 2.22 -6.37
N PRO A 155 -13.73 1.50 -6.56
CA PRO A 155 -14.88 2.07 -7.28
C PRO A 155 -15.41 3.34 -6.62
N ALA A 156 -15.50 3.35 -5.29
CA ALA A 156 -15.94 4.52 -4.53
C ALA A 156 -14.92 5.66 -4.61
N TRP A 157 -13.63 5.33 -4.52
CA TRP A 157 -12.54 6.31 -4.67
C TRP A 157 -12.57 6.98 -6.06
N LEU A 158 -12.72 6.20 -7.13
CA LEU A 158 -12.83 6.71 -8.50
C LEU A 158 -14.06 7.61 -8.66
N ALA A 159 -15.21 7.17 -8.16
CA ALA A 159 -16.44 7.97 -8.19
C ALA A 159 -16.29 9.32 -7.45
N GLN A 160 -15.61 9.32 -6.31
CA GLN A 160 -15.32 10.55 -5.56
C GLN A 160 -14.42 11.50 -6.36
N ARG A 161 -13.39 10.97 -7.03
CA ARG A 161 -12.46 11.77 -7.84
C ARG A 161 -13.12 12.36 -9.08
N LEU A 162 -13.93 11.57 -9.79
CA LEU A 162 -14.74 12.07 -10.91
C LEU A 162 -15.68 13.19 -10.45
N LYS A 163 -16.35 13.00 -9.30
CA LYS A 163 -17.25 14.02 -8.75
C LYS A 163 -16.53 15.32 -8.42
N ALA A 164 -15.28 15.26 -7.93
CA ALA A 164 -14.50 16.45 -7.60
C ALA A 164 -14.19 17.32 -8.83
N GLN A 165 -14.18 16.76 -10.04
CA GLN A 165 -14.03 17.50 -11.30
C GLN A 165 -15.37 17.70 -12.04
N GLY A 166 -16.51 17.53 -11.36
CA GLY A 166 -17.84 17.72 -11.93
C GLY A 166 -18.29 16.62 -12.88
N GLN A 167 -17.66 15.44 -12.86
CA GLN A 167 -18.02 14.29 -13.67
C GLN A 167 -18.60 13.16 -12.81
N SER A 168 -19.36 12.25 -13.44
CA SER A 168 -19.90 11.06 -12.79
C SER A 168 -20.06 9.93 -13.80
N VAL A 169 -20.37 8.72 -13.34
CA VAL A 169 -20.85 7.61 -14.19
C VAL A 169 -22.37 7.50 -14.12
N ALA A 170 -22.97 6.72 -15.01
CA ALA A 170 -24.39 6.39 -14.96
C ALA A 170 -24.81 5.84 -13.58
N SER A 171 -26.07 6.01 -13.20
CA SER A 171 -26.59 5.41 -11.96
C SER A 171 -26.94 3.93 -12.16
N GLY A 172 -27.02 3.17 -11.07
CA GLY A 172 -27.42 1.77 -11.11
C GLY A 172 -26.32 0.83 -11.60
N GLU A 173 -26.72 -0.28 -12.22
CA GLU A 173 -25.83 -1.39 -12.58
C GLU A 173 -24.77 -0.99 -13.61
N GLU A 174 -25.14 -0.18 -14.61
CA GLU A 174 -24.23 0.28 -15.66
C GLU A 174 -23.04 1.07 -15.09
N GLY A 175 -23.30 1.99 -14.15
CA GLY A 175 -22.25 2.74 -13.46
C GLY A 175 -21.34 1.86 -12.62
N LEU A 176 -21.92 0.87 -11.93
CA LEU A 176 -21.13 -0.08 -11.14
C LEU A 176 -20.22 -0.92 -12.04
N GLN A 177 -20.71 -1.40 -13.17
CA GLN A 177 -19.90 -2.14 -14.15
C GLN A 177 -18.81 -1.25 -14.77
N THR A 178 -19.11 0.02 -15.04
CA THR A 178 -18.15 0.99 -15.59
C THR A 178 -17.03 1.29 -14.59
N LEU A 179 -17.35 1.52 -13.31
CA LEU A 179 -16.35 1.71 -12.26
C LEU A 179 -15.56 0.44 -11.98
N ALA A 180 -16.17 -0.74 -12.13
CA ALA A 180 -15.47 -2.02 -12.03
C ALA A 180 -14.44 -2.18 -13.16
N PHE A 181 -14.83 -1.90 -14.41
CA PHE A 181 -13.91 -1.86 -15.55
C PHE A 181 -12.76 -0.88 -15.30
N PHE A 182 -13.07 0.36 -14.90
CA PHE A 182 -12.04 1.36 -14.63
C PHE A 182 -11.10 0.90 -13.51
N THR A 183 -11.63 0.31 -12.43
CA THR A 183 -10.82 -0.27 -11.34
C THR A 183 -9.86 -1.35 -11.86
N GLU A 184 -10.30 -2.20 -12.79
CA GLU A 184 -9.43 -3.23 -13.37
C GLU A 184 -8.30 -2.66 -14.22
N CYS A 185 -8.53 -1.55 -14.91
CA CYS A 185 -7.53 -0.88 -15.75
C CYS A 185 -6.44 -0.17 -14.94
N VAL A 186 -6.71 0.20 -13.69
CA VAL A 186 -5.81 1.01 -12.85
C VAL A 186 -5.37 0.29 -11.57
N GLU A 187 -5.63 -1.03 -11.50
CA GLU A 187 -5.37 -1.83 -10.31
C GLU A 187 -3.91 -1.74 -9.86
N GLY A 188 -3.70 -1.50 -8.56
CA GLY A 188 -2.36 -1.39 -7.97
C GLY A 188 -1.56 -0.15 -8.39
N ASN A 189 -2.18 0.80 -9.10
CA ASN A 189 -1.54 2.02 -9.56
C ASN A 189 -2.41 3.26 -9.29
N LEU A 190 -2.47 3.69 -8.03
CA LEU A 190 -3.35 4.81 -7.62
C LEU A 190 -2.96 6.14 -8.29
N MET A 191 -1.67 6.36 -8.51
CA MET A 191 -1.18 7.54 -9.24
C MET A 191 -1.69 7.55 -10.69
N ALA A 192 -1.57 6.43 -11.41
CA ALA A 192 -2.13 6.36 -12.76
C ALA A 192 -3.66 6.46 -12.73
N ALA A 193 -4.34 5.87 -11.74
CA ALA A 193 -5.79 6.06 -11.57
C ALA A 193 -6.16 7.54 -11.47
N HIS A 194 -5.41 8.33 -10.70
CA HIS A 194 -5.60 9.77 -10.59
C HIS A 194 -5.39 10.48 -11.93
N GLN A 195 -4.32 10.14 -12.65
CA GLN A 195 -4.01 10.72 -13.96
C GLN A 195 -5.08 10.39 -15.01
N GLU A 196 -5.60 9.16 -15.02
CA GLU A 196 -6.68 8.74 -15.91
C GLU A 196 -7.97 9.51 -15.61
N VAL A 197 -8.28 9.77 -14.32
CA VAL A 197 -9.40 10.65 -13.95
C VAL A 197 -9.17 12.07 -14.45
N GLN A 198 -8.00 12.67 -14.22
CA GLN A 198 -7.69 14.02 -14.71
C GLN A 198 -7.80 14.12 -16.23
N LYS A 199 -7.32 13.11 -16.95
CA LYS A 199 -7.42 13.02 -18.41
C LYS A 199 -8.88 13.03 -18.88
N LEU A 200 -9.78 12.30 -18.21
CA LEU A 200 -11.22 12.37 -18.52
C LEU A 200 -11.80 13.78 -18.32
N GLY A 201 -11.33 14.52 -17.32
CA GLY A 201 -11.72 15.92 -17.09
C GLY A 201 -11.22 16.89 -18.17
N LEU A 202 -10.12 16.56 -18.85
CA LEU A 202 -9.59 17.34 -19.98
C LEU A 202 -10.25 16.98 -21.32
N LEU A 203 -10.69 15.72 -21.49
CA LEU A 203 -11.27 15.21 -22.73
C LEU A 203 -12.79 15.47 -22.83
N TYR A 204 -13.49 15.47 -21.71
CA TYR A 204 -14.95 15.56 -21.68
C TYR A 204 -15.43 16.67 -20.74
N PRO A 205 -16.54 17.35 -21.05
CA PRO A 205 -17.11 18.35 -20.17
C PRO A 205 -17.62 17.74 -18.85
N PRO A 206 -17.91 18.56 -17.82
CA PRO A 206 -18.65 18.13 -16.63
C PRO A 206 -19.98 17.45 -17.01
N GLY A 207 -20.33 16.37 -16.29
CA GLY A 207 -21.52 15.57 -16.57
C GLY A 207 -21.31 14.06 -16.41
N VAL A 208 -22.29 13.29 -16.89
CA VAL A 208 -22.24 11.82 -16.86
C VAL A 208 -21.38 11.32 -18.02
N LEU A 209 -20.32 10.58 -17.70
CA LEU A 209 -19.50 9.86 -18.66
C LEU A 209 -20.17 8.52 -19.00
N SER A 210 -20.32 8.26 -20.30
CA SER A 210 -20.71 6.95 -20.82
C SER A 210 -19.60 5.93 -20.62
N ARG A 211 -19.98 4.64 -20.61
CA ARG A 211 -19.03 3.54 -20.54
C ARG A 211 -18.06 3.57 -21.72
N GLU A 212 -18.55 3.84 -22.93
CA GLU A 212 -17.75 3.88 -24.15
C GLU A 212 -16.68 4.98 -24.11
N GLN A 213 -17.00 6.14 -23.53
CA GLN A 213 -16.03 7.22 -23.34
C GLN A 213 -14.90 6.81 -22.40
N ILE A 214 -15.23 6.12 -21.31
CA ILE A 214 -14.24 5.60 -20.35
C ILE A 214 -13.41 4.50 -21.00
N GLU A 215 -14.02 3.53 -21.68
CA GLU A 215 -13.31 2.44 -22.37
C GLU A 215 -12.37 2.95 -23.47
N ALA A 216 -12.78 3.97 -24.24
CA ALA A 216 -11.97 4.56 -25.30
C ALA A 216 -10.78 5.39 -24.78
N SER A 217 -10.90 5.94 -23.56
CA SER A 217 -9.95 6.91 -23.03
C SER A 217 -9.02 6.30 -21.99
N VAL A 218 -9.49 5.30 -21.24
CA VAL A 218 -8.75 4.68 -20.15
C VAL A 218 -7.88 3.54 -20.66
N LEU A 219 -6.57 3.69 -20.51
CA LEU A 219 -5.62 2.64 -20.87
C LEU A 219 -5.47 1.63 -19.72
N ASN A 220 -5.09 0.40 -20.05
CA ASN A 220 -4.69 -0.57 -19.02
C ASN A 220 -3.30 -0.20 -18.48
N VAL A 221 -3.29 0.48 -17.35
CA VAL A 221 -2.12 0.98 -16.62
C VAL A 221 -1.96 0.29 -15.25
N ALA A 222 -2.62 -0.86 -15.10
CA ALA A 222 -2.55 -1.67 -13.90
C ALA A 222 -1.10 -2.08 -13.64
N ARG A 223 -0.70 -2.02 -12.38
CA ARG A 223 0.61 -2.43 -11.91
C ARG A 223 0.42 -3.45 -10.80
N TYR A 224 0.89 -4.66 -11.03
CA TYR A 224 0.67 -5.75 -10.09
C TYR A 224 1.91 -6.04 -9.24
N SER A 225 1.68 -6.60 -8.07
CA SER A 225 2.70 -7.12 -7.18
C SER A 225 2.62 -8.64 -7.05
N LEU A 226 3.66 -9.25 -6.49
CA LEU A 226 3.67 -10.67 -6.14
C LEU A 226 2.56 -11.03 -5.14
N GLN A 227 2.21 -10.07 -4.27
CA GLN A 227 1.13 -10.22 -3.31
C GLN A 227 -0.23 -10.27 -4.01
N ASP A 228 -0.44 -9.49 -5.08
CA ASP A 228 -1.67 -9.53 -5.89
C ASP A 228 -1.87 -10.90 -6.53
N LEU A 229 -0.78 -11.54 -7.00
CA LEU A 229 -0.81 -12.89 -7.56
C LEU A 229 -1.27 -13.90 -6.51
N SER A 230 -0.64 -13.87 -5.33
CA SER A 230 -0.99 -14.73 -4.19
C SER A 230 -2.46 -14.54 -3.79
N GLU A 231 -2.90 -13.30 -3.64
CA GLU A 231 -4.27 -12.98 -3.25
C GLU A 231 -5.30 -13.42 -4.30
N ALA A 232 -5.03 -13.18 -5.59
CA ALA A 232 -5.91 -13.61 -6.67
C ALA A 232 -6.07 -15.13 -6.70
N ILE A 233 -4.99 -15.88 -6.49
CA ILE A 233 -4.99 -17.35 -6.49
C ILE A 233 -5.71 -17.91 -5.26
N LEU A 234 -5.34 -17.45 -4.05
CA LEU A 234 -5.96 -17.90 -2.80
C LEU A 234 -7.43 -17.47 -2.70
N SER A 235 -7.80 -16.38 -3.38
CA SER A 235 -9.19 -16.03 -3.55
C SER A 235 -9.91 -16.92 -4.56
N GLY A 236 -9.23 -17.65 -5.45
CA GLY A 236 -9.86 -18.42 -6.53
C GLY A 236 -10.36 -17.56 -7.70
N GLN A 237 -9.78 -16.38 -7.89
CA GLN A 237 -10.11 -15.47 -9.01
C GLN A 237 -9.30 -15.85 -10.25
N THR A 238 -9.67 -16.95 -10.92
CA THR A 238 -8.87 -17.56 -12.00
C THR A 238 -8.50 -16.58 -13.13
N LEU A 239 -9.44 -15.80 -13.65
CA LEU A 239 -9.14 -14.86 -14.74
C LEU A 239 -8.16 -13.77 -14.29
N ARG A 240 -8.36 -13.22 -13.08
CA ARG A 240 -7.44 -12.22 -12.51
C ARG A 240 -6.06 -12.81 -12.27
N SER A 241 -5.95 -14.03 -11.72
CA SER A 241 -4.64 -14.61 -11.44
C SER A 241 -3.82 -14.84 -12.72
N GLN A 242 -4.48 -15.23 -13.81
CA GLN A 242 -3.81 -15.36 -15.12
C GLN A 242 -3.38 -14.00 -15.68
N ARG A 243 -4.22 -12.96 -15.57
CA ARG A 243 -3.86 -11.58 -15.96
C ARG A 243 -2.67 -11.05 -15.17
N VAL A 244 -2.71 -11.18 -13.85
CA VAL A 244 -1.64 -10.72 -12.94
C VAL A 244 -0.33 -11.44 -13.27
N LEU A 245 -0.37 -12.77 -13.43
CA LEU A 245 0.82 -13.54 -13.77
C LEU A 245 1.41 -13.14 -15.13
N ALA A 246 0.56 -12.98 -16.15
CA ALA A 246 0.99 -12.56 -17.48
C ALA A 246 1.62 -11.17 -17.48
N ALA A 247 1.03 -10.22 -16.74
CA ALA A 247 1.56 -8.86 -16.60
C ALA A 247 2.93 -8.85 -15.89
N LEU A 248 3.07 -9.57 -14.77
CA LEU A 248 4.36 -9.67 -14.07
C LEU A 248 5.45 -10.28 -14.96
N LEU A 249 5.12 -11.32 -15.74
CA LEU A 249 6.06 -11.92 -16.69
C LEU A 249 6.44 -10.95 -17.82
N ALA A 250 5.48 -10.17 -18.33
CA ALA A 250 5.73 -9.15 -19.36
C ALA A 250 6.59 -7.98 -18.84
N GLU A 251 6.44 -7.62 -17.56
CA GLU A 251 7.29 -6.65 -16.86
C GLU A 251 8.71 -7.19 -16.58
N GLY A 252 8.99 -8.45 -16.91
CA GLY A 252 10.31 -9.07 -16.75
C GLY A 252 10.56 -9.68 -15.36
N GLU A 253 9.52 -9.88 -14.54
CA GLU A 253 9.68 -10.60 -13.27
C GLU A 253 10.20 -12.03 -13.53
N ALA A 254 11.24 -12.40 -12.79
CA ALA A 254 11.88 -13.69 -12.97
C ALA A 254 10.92 -14.84 -12.65
N ALA A 255 10.79 -15.81 -13.56
CA ALA A 255 9.93 -16.97 -13.39
C ALA A 255 10.23 -17.76 -12.10
N VAL A 256 11.51 -17.83 -11.70
CA VAL A 256 11.95 -18.45 -10.43
C VAL A 256 11.37 -17.70 -9.21
N ARG A 257 11.30 -16.37 -9.27
CA ARG A 257 10.74 -15.54 -8.18
C ARG A 257 9.22 -15.74 -8.07
N LEU A 258 8.53 -15.75 -9.21
CA LEU A 258 7.09 -16.04 -9.27
C LEU A 258 6.78 -17.44 -8.74
N HIS A 259 7.56 -18.44 -9.16
CA HIS A 259 7.48 -19.79 -8.62
C HIS A 259 7.65 -19.81 -7.10
N GLY A 260 8.67 -19.11 -6.57
CA GLY A 260 8.94 -19.07 -5.14
C GLY A 260 7.74 -18.57 -4.31
N VAL A 261 6.97 -17.61 -4.83
CA VAL A 261 5.73 -17.12 -4.21
C VAL A 261 4.66 -18.23 -4.20
N LEU A 262 4.40 -18.86 -5.34
CA LEU A 262 3.40 -19.93 -5.46
C LEU A 262 3.76 -21.15 -4.60
N ALA A 263 5.01 -21.58 -4.64
CA ALA A 263 5.51 -22.69 -3.83
C ALA A 263 5.44 -22.37 -2.34
N GLY A 264 5.76 -21.13 -1.95
CA GLY A 264 5.60 -20.64 -0.58
C GLY A 264 4.16 -20.75 -0.10
N ASP A 265 3.19 -20.32 -0.91
CA ASP A 265 1.76 -20.41 -0.60
C ASP A 265 1.28 -21.85 -0.46
N ILE A 266 1.68 -22.73 -1.38
CA ILE A 266 1.36 -24.16 -1.33
C ILE A 266 1.91 -24.79 -0.04
N LEU A 267 3.16 -24.47 0.32
CA LEU A 267 3.80 -25.00 1.53
C LEU A 267 3.13 -24.47 2.80
N SER A 268 2.76 -23.20 2.84
CA SER A 268 1.99 -22.60 3.94
C SER A 268 0.65 -23.32 4.12
N LEU A 269 -0.09 -23.56 3.04
CA LEU A 269 -1.35 -24.31 3.08
C LEU A 269 -1.16 -25.75 3.56
N TYR A 270 -0.12 -26.44 3.05
CA TYR A 270 0.20 -27.81 3.45
C TYR A 270 0.49 -27.91 4.95
N ARG A 271 1.41 -27.09 5.47
CA ARG A 271 1.80 -27.09 6.89
C ARG A 271 0.63 -26.77 7.81
N ALA A 272 -0.18 -25.78 7.43
CA ALA A 272 -1.35 -25.40 8.23
C ALA A 272 -2.42 -26.50 8.23
N ARG A 273 -2.69 -27.12 7.08
CA ARG A 273 -3.63 -28.25 7.02
C ARG A 273 -3.15 -29.45 7.81
N GLN A 274 -1.85 -29.76 7.72
CA GLN A 274 -1.24 -30.84 8.49
C GLN A 274 -1.42 -30.61 10.00
N ALA A 275 -1.12 -29.40 10.48
CA ALA A 275 -1.31 -29.07 11.89
C ALA A 275 -2.77 -29.22 12.35
N LEU A 276 -3.74 -28.83 11.50
CA LEU A 276 -5.16 -29.04 11.80
C LEU A 276 -5.54 -30.53 11.87
N ASP A 277 -5.00 -31.35 10.97
CA ASP A 277 -5.20 -32.80 10.98
C ASP A 277 -4.55 -33.45 12.22
N ASP A 278 -3.44 -32.89 12.70
CA ASP A 278 -2.76 -33.29 13.95
C ASP A 278 -3.45 -32.76 15.22
N GLY A 279 -4.59 -32.08 15.09
CA GLY A 279 -5.42 -31.59 16.22
C GLY A 279 -5.06 -30.20 16.75
N ALA A 280 -4.18 -29.45 16.08
CA ALA A 280 -3.86 -28.08 16.46
C ALA A 280 -5.07 -27.14 16.21
N PRO A 281 -5.30 -26.12 17.07
CA PRO A 281 -6.33 -25.12 16.83
C PRO A 281 -5.95 -24.18 15.65
N MET A 282 -6.97 -23.62 14.99
CA MET A 282 -6.81 -22.75 13.80
C MET A 282 -5.77 -21.61 13.98
N PRO A 283 -5.74 -20.87 15.10
CA PRO A 283 -4.74 -19.81 15.27
C PRO A 283 -3.29 -20.33 15.28
N GLN A 284 -3.05 -21.54 15.78
CA GLN A 284 -1.71 -22.15 15.76
C GLN A 284 -1.33 -22.59 14.33
N ALA A 285 -2.28 -23.18 13.59
CA ALA A 285 -2.09 -23.55 12.19
C ALA A 285 -1.77 -22.33 11.30
N LEU A 286 -2.47 -21.20 11.49
CA LEU A 286 -2.22 -19.96 10.76
C LEU A 286 -0.84 -19.36 11.07
N ARG A 287 -0.39 -19.41 12.33
CA ARG A 287 0.98 -19.00 12.71
C ARG A 287 2.04 -19.85 12.03
N LEU A 288 1.85 -21.17 11.96
CA LEU A 288 2.76 -22.08 11.25
C LEU A 288 2.80 -21.80 9.74
N ALA A 289 1.67 -21.35 9.17
CA ALA A 289 1.58 -20.92 7.78
C ALA A 289 2.39 -19.65 7.48
N ARG A 290 2.81 -18.90 8.51
CA ARG A 290 3.42 -17.55 8.39
C ARG A 290 2.58 -16.61 7.53
N ALA A 291 1.26 -16.74 7.59
CA ALA A 291 0.34 -15.88 6.89
C ALA A 291 -0.07 -14.71 7.78
N TRP A 292 -0.14 -13.51 7.21
CA TRP A 292 -0.48 -12.28 7.93
C TRP A 292 -1.48 -11.46 7.11
N GLY A 293 -2.31 -10.68 7.80
CA GLY A 293 -3.18 -9.69 7.16
C GLY A 293 -4.24 -10.34 6.25
N PRO A 294 -4.44 -9.87 5.01
CA PRO A 294 -5.46 -10.43 4.10
C PRO A 294 -5.31 -11.94 3.85
N LYS A 295 -4.06 -12.42 3.80
CA LYS A 295 -3.73 -13.83 3.55
C LYS A 295 -4.19 -14.74 4.68
N GLU A 296 -4.12 -14.28 5.93
CA GLU A 296 -4.58 -15.03 7.10
C GLU A 296 -6.07 -15.37 6.99
N LYS A 297 -6.92 -14.38 6.66
CA LYS A 297 -8.37 -14.57 6.46
C LYS A 297 -8.68 -15.50 5.28
N LEU A 298 -7.90 -15.42 4.21
CA LEU A 298 -8.06 -16.33 3.07
C LEU A 298 -7.75 -17.78 3.46
N LEU A 299 -6.64 -18.00 4.19
CA LEU A 299 -6.26 -19.33 4.66
C LEU A 299 -7.29 -19.88 5.65
N GLU A 300 -7.74 -19.07 6.61
CA GLU A 300 -8.76 -19.47 7.58
C GLU A 300 -10.03 -20.00 6.90
N ARG A 301 -10.46 -19.36 5.82
CA ARG A 301 -11.61 -19.80 5.01
C ARG A 301 -11.33 -21.09 4.23
N LEU A 302 -10.14 -21.23 3.66
CA LEU A 302 -9.81 -22.35 2.78
C LEU A 302 -9.52 -23.63 3.56
N LEU A 303 -8.70 -23.54 4.61
CA LEU A 303 -8.11 -24.68 5.32
C LEU A 303 -9.10 -25.76 5.75
N PRO A 304 -10.32 -25.45 6.26
CA PRO A 304 -11.29 -26.46 6.66
C PRO A 304 -11.74 -27.38 5.51
N LYS A 305 -11.70 -26.92 4.27
CA LYS A 305 -12.19 -27.62 3.08
C LYS A 305 -11.09 -28.30 2.27
N LEU A 306 -9.83 -28.00 2.58
CA LEU A 306 -8.68 -28.59 1.90
C LEU A 306 -8.39 -29.99 2.44
N ARG A 307 -7.75 -30.82 1.61
CA ARG A 307 -7.30 -32.17 1.98
C ARG A 307 -5.81 -32.30 1.72
N LEU A 308 -5.06 -32.91 2.66
CA LEU A 308 -3.62 -33.13 2.52
C LEU A 308 -3.20 -33.77 1.19
N PRO A 309 -3.87 -34.82 0.67
CA PRO A 309 -3.49 -35.41 -0.62
C PRO A 309 -3.56 -34.43 -1.80
N ALA A 310 -4.50 -33.47 -1.78
CA ALA A 310 -4.59 -32.45 -2.82
C ALA A 310 -3.43 -31.45 -2.73
N LEU A 311 -3.07 -31.04 -1.51
CA LEU A 311 -1.93 -30.17 -1.26
C LEU A 311 -0.59 -30.86 -1.59
N ALA A 312 -0.45 -32.15 -1.29
CA ALA A 312 0.71 -32.94 -1.67
C ALA A 312 0.90 -33.02 -3.20
N ARG A 313 -0.20 -33.16 -3.97
CA ARG A 313 -0.14 -33.08 -5.43
C ARG A 313 0.28 -31.70 -5.95
N LEU A 314 -0.14 -30.63 -5.28
CA LEU A 314 0.33 -29.27 -5.61
C LEU A 314 1.81 -29.09 -5.28
N LEU A 315 2.32 -29.67 -4.17
CA LEU A 315 3.76 -29.65 -3.86
C LEU A 315 4.58 -30.36 -4.94
N GLN A 316 4.13 -31.53 -5.40
CA GLN A 316 4.74 -32.23 -6.53
C GLN A 316 4.72 -31.38 -7.81
N SER A 317 3.59 -30.73 -8.09
CA SER A 317 3.45 -29.84 -9.24
C SER A 317 4.40 -28.64 -9.13
N ALA A 318 4.52 -28.02 -7.96
CA ALA A 318 5.47 -26.95 -7.71
C ALA A 318 6.93 -27.42 -7.85
N HIS A 319 7.27 -28.63 -7.40
CA HIS A 319 8.61 -29.19 -7.59
C HIS A 319 8.97 -29.34 -9.08
N VAL A 320 8.04 -29.84 -9.90
CA VAL A 320 8.25 -29.94 -11.35
C VAL A 320 8.46 -28.56 -11.98
N VAL A 321 7.64 -27.58 -11.60
CA VAL A 321 7.73 -26.21 -12.13
C VAL A 321 9.03 -25.51 -11.69
N ASP A 322 9.56 -25.79 -10.49
CA ASP A 322 10.88 -25.29 -10.07
C ASP A 322 11.97 -25.74 -11.05
N GLY A 323 11.95 -27.02 -11.41
CA GLY A 323 12.85 -27.58 -12.41
C GLY A 323 12.73 -26.87 -13.75
N ILE A 324 11.49 -26.65 -14.24
CA ILE A 324 11.23 -25.96 -15.51
C ILE A 324 11.72 -24.51 -15.47
N CYS A 325 11.47 -23.78 -14.38
CA CYS A 325 11.99 -22.43 -14.18
C CYS A 325 13.54 -22.37 -14.16
N LYS A 326 14.20 -23.50 -13.87
CA LYS A 326 15.67 -23.67 -13.89
C LYS A 326 16.19 -24.33 -15.17
N GLY A 327 15.34 -24.56 -16.17
CA GLY A 327 15.72 -25.09 -17.48
C GLY A 327 15.61 -26.61 -17.65
N LEU A 328 15.07 -27.34 -16.66
CA LEU A 328 14.77 -28.76 -16.79
C LEU A 328 13.50 -28.99 -17.62
N LYS A 329 13.44 -30.11 -18.33
CA LYS A 329 12.28 -30.51 -19.13
C LYS A 329 11.48 -31.57 -18.41
N HIS A 330 10.16 -31.54 -18.55
CA HIS A 330 9.28 -32.57 -18.02
C HIS A 330 8.23 -32.97 -19.07
N PRO A 331 8.03 -34.27 -19.37
CA PRO A 331 7.21 -34.72 -20.51
C PRO A 331 5.72 -34.36 -20.37
N ALA A 332 5.18 -34.38 -19.15
CA ALA A 332 3.76 -34.09 -18.90
C ALA A 332 3.43 -32.61 -18.61
N TRP A 333 4.42 -31.70 -18.71
CA TRP A 333 4.27 -30.28 -18.39
C TRP A 333 4.72 -29.40 -19.57
N PRO A 334 4.24 -28.15 -19.65
CA PRO A 334 4.78 -27.17 -20.58
C PRO A 334 6.30 -27.04 -20.40
N GLN A 335 7.02 -26.85 -21.50
CA GLN A 335 8.49 -26.77 -21.46
C GLN A 335 8.99 -25.36 -21.12
N ASP A 336 8.17 -24.34 -21.38
CA ASP A 336 8.48 -22.96 -21.03
C ASP A 336 7.96 -22.63 -19.62
N ALA A 337 8.76 -21.83 -18.89
CA ALA A 337 8.44 -21.44 -17.53
C ALA A 337 7.12 -20.64 -17.40
N PRO A 338 6.79 -19.68 -18.31
CA PRO A 338 5.50 -18.98 -18.29
C PRO A 338 4.30 -19.91 -18.30
N ALA A 339 4.20 -20.84 -19.24
CA ALA A 339 3.06 -21.76 -19.34
C ALA A 339 3.02 -22.75 -18.17
N ALA A 340 4.17 -23.19 -17.67
CA ALA A 340 4.26 -24.03 -16.48
C ALA A 340 3.71 -23.30 -15.23
N LEU A 341 4.08 -22.04 -15.04
CA LEU A 341 3.55 -21.18 -13.97
C LEU A 341 2.04 -20.93 -14.11
N GLN A 342 1.56 -20.66 -15.32
CA GLN A 342 0.13 -20.48 -15.60
C GLN A 342 -0.66 -21.73 -15.21
N ARG A 343 -0.16 -22.91 -15.58
CA ARG A 343 -0.76 -24.20 -15.21
C ARG A 343 -0.77 -24.42 -13.70
N LEU A 344 0.33 -24.13 -13.01
CA LEU A 344 0.39 -24.23 -11.55
C LEU A 344 -0.62 -23.29 -10.88
N GLY A 345 -0.67 -22.04 -11.31
CA GLY A 345 -1.65 -21.05 -10.84
C GLY A 345 -3.09 -21.51 -11.06
N MET A 346 -3.42 -22.09 -12.22
CA MET A 346 -4.75 -22.67 -12.47
C MET A 346 -5.08 -23.82 -11.53
N GLN A 347 -4.13 -24.73 -11.26
CA GLN A 347 -4.35 -25.83 -10.32
C GLN A 347 -4.62 -25.31 -8.90
N MET A 348 -3.88 -24.31 -8.45
CA MET A 348 -4.12 -23.65 -7.16
C MET A 348 -5.49 -22.95 -7.14
N CYS A 349 -5.87 -22.22 -8.19
CA CYS A 349 -7.19 -21.57 -8.28
C CYS A 349 -8.34 -22.57 -8.24
N ARG A 350 -8.22 -23.71 -8.92
CA ARG A 350 -9.24 -24.78 -8.87
C ARG A 350 -9.41 -25.31 -7.45
N LEU A 351 -8.30 -25.51 -6.74
CA LEU A 351 -8.34 -25.92 -5.34
C LEU A 351 -9.04 -24.87 -4.47
N ALA A 352 -8.68 -23.59 -4.61
CA ALA A 352 -9.31 -22.49 -3.89
C ALA A 352 -10.80 -22.34 -4.22
N HIS A 353 -11.19 -22.56 -5.48
CA HIS A 353 -12.59 -22.52 -5.92
C HIS A 353 -13.40 -23.69 -5.35
N SER A 354 -12.85 -24.90 -5.34
CA SER A 354 -13.49 -26.07 -4.73
C SER A 354 -13.66 -25.95 -3.20
N ALA A 355 -12.93 -25.03 -2.59
CA ALA A 355 -13.00 -24.68 -1.18
C ALA A 355 -13.80 -23.39 -0.90
N ARG A 356 -14.44 -22.77 -1.90
CA ARG A 356 -15.46 -21.74 -1.64
C ARG A 356 -16.76 -22.37 -1.17
#